data_AF-A0A1V5HK09-F1
#
_entry.id   AF-A0A1V5HK09-F1
#
_cell.length_a   1.000
_cell.length_b   1.000
_cell.length_c   1.000
_cell.angle_alpha   90.00
_cell.angle_beta   90.00
_cell.angle_gamma   90.00
#
_symmetry.space_group_name_H-M   'P 1'
#
loop_
_entity.id
_entity.type
_entity.pdbx_description
1 polymer ?
#
loop_
_entity_poly.entity_id
_entity_poly.type
_entity_poly.pdbx_seq_one_letter_code
_entity_poly.pdbx_strand_id
1 'polypeptide(L)' 'MSKKAKGNRIQIILECTEHKESGMPGTSRYITTKNRKNTTERLEIKKYNPILKRMTVHKEIK' A
#
# COMPACT_ATOMS: atom_id res chain seq x y z
N MET A 1 14.73 -24.55 1.05
CA MET A 1 13.30 -24.52 0.69
C MET A 1 13.12 -23.73 -0.59
N SER A 2 12.63 -24.35 -1.66
CA SER A 2 12.48 -23.72 -2.99
C SER A 2 11.44 -22.59 -2.92
N LYS A 3 11.82 -21.36 -3.26
CA LYS A 3 10.89 -20.23 -3.39
C LYS A 3 9.92 -20.57 -4.52
N LYS A 4 8.67 -20.93 -4.19
CA LYS A 4 7.58 -20.97 -5.17
C LYS A 4 7.59 -19.64 -5.94
N ALA A 5 7.80 -19.72 -7.24
CA ALA A 5 7.75 -18.55 -8.11
C ALA A 5 6.39 -17.88 -7.90
N LYS A 6 6.38 -16.61 -7.46
CA LYS A 6 5.16 -15.86 -7.15
C LYS A 6 4.35 -15.50 -8.42
N GLY A 7 4.40 -16.30 -9.49
CA GLY A 7 3.62 -16.13 -10.73
C GLY A 7 3.41 -14.66 -11.13
N ASN A 8 2.15 -14.27 -11.31
CA ASN A 8 1.75 -12.89 -11.63
C ASN A 8 1.47 -12.01 -10.39
N ARG A 9 1.71 -12.51 -9.17
CA ARG A 9 1.48 -11.77 -7.93
C ARG A 9 2.75 -11.00 -7.56
N ILE A 10 2.67 -9.68 -7.66
CA ILE A 10 3.74 -8.77 -7.26
C ILE A 10 3.44 -8.20 -5.88
N GLN A 11 4.50 -7.97 -5.10
CA GLN A 11 4.40 -7.28 -3.83
C GLN A 11 4.41 -5.78 -4.11
N ILE A 12 3.42 -5.08 -3.57
CA ILE A 12 3.27 -3.63 -3.70
C ILE A 12 3.28 -2.98 -2.32
N ILE A 13 3.60 -1.69 -2.32
CA ILE A 13 3.57 -0.85 -1.12
C ILE A 13 2.51 0.21 -1.29
N LEU A 14 1.57 0.27 -0.33
CA LEU A 14 0.57 1.32 -0.21
C LEU A 14 1.04 2.34 0.82
N GLU A 15 1.07 3.62 0.45
CA GLU A 15 1.46 4.74 1.31
C GLU A 15 0.29 5.69 1.51
N CYS A 16 0.11 6.20 2.73
CA CYS A 16 -0.93 7.18 3.04
C CYS A 16 -0.66 8.51 2.31
N THR A 17 -1.64 9.00 1.55
CA THR A 17 -1.52 10.29 0.83
C THR A 17 -1.69 11.47 1.77
N GLU A 18 -2.66 11.39 2.67
CA GLU A 18 -3.02 12.45 3.63
C GLU A 18 -1.93 12.70 4.70
N HIS A 19 -0.95 11.80 4.82
CA HIS A 19 0.04 11.91 5.89
C HIS A 19 1.05 13.04 5.64
N LYS A 20 1.41 13.29 4.38
CA LYS A 20 2.35 14.37 4.02
C LYS A 20 1.84 15.76 4.40
N GLU A 21 0.53 15.95 4.39
CA GLU A 21 -0.12 17.22 4.71
C GLU A 21 -0.36 17.41 6.21
N SER A 22 -0.27 16.33 7.00
CA SER A 22 -0.61 16.34 8.43
C SER A 22 0.47 16.94 9.34
N GLY A 23 1.69 17.17 8.83
CA GLY A 23 2.82 17.67 9.63
C GLY A 23 3.31 16.72 10.73
N MET A 24 2.74 15.52 10.84
CA MET A 24 3.11 14.51 11.83
C MET A 24 4.34 13.73 11.37
N PRO A 25 5.26 13.38 12.29
CA PRO A 25 6.41 12.55 11.96
C PRO A 25 5.97 11.11 11.68
N GLY A 26 6.43 10.56 10.56
CA GLY A 26 6.22 9.17 10.19
C GLY A 26 5.60 9.00 8.80
N THR A 27 5.30 7.77 8.43
CA THR A 27 4.53 7.46 7.23
C THR A 27 3.85 6.11 7.40
N SER A 28 2.53 6.07 7.25
CA SER A 28 1.77 4.82 7.26
C SER A 28 1.97 4.08 5.94
N ARG A 29 2.59 2.89 6.01
CA ARG A 29 2.86 2.03 4.86
C ARG A 29 2.31 0.63 5.09
N TYR A 30 1.67 0.08 4.07
CA TYR A 30 1.18 -1.29 4.03
C TYR A 30 1.85 -2.07 2.91
N ILE A 31 2.27 -3.29 3.23
CA ILE A 31 2.78 -4.24 2.25
C ILE A 31 1.63 -5.18 1.89
N THR A 32 1.29 -5.26 0.61
CA THR A 32 0.32 -6.23 0.11
C THR A 32 0.79 -6.84 -1.20
N THR A 33 0.03 -7.78 -1.75
CA THR A 33 0.30 -8.36 -3.06
C THR A 33 -0.84 -8.04 -4.01
N LYS A 34 -0.53 -7.57 -5.22
CA LYS A 34 -1.51 -7.45 -6.30
C LYS A 34 -1.21 -8.43 -7.43
N ASN A 35 -2.24 -8.84 -8.14
CA ASN A 35 -2.09 -9.64 -9.35
C ASN A 35 -1.98 -8.69 -10.55
N ARG A 36 -0.81 -8.64 -11.18
CA ARG A 36 -0.52 -7.71 -12.29
C ARG A 36 -1.44 -7.94 -13.51
N LYS A 37 -2.00 -9.14 -13.69
CA LYS A 37 -2.94 -9.44 -14.80
C LYS A 37 -4.34 -8.89 -14.58
N ASN A 38 -4.83 -8.96 -13.33
CA ASN A 38 -6.21 -8.56 -13.01
C ASN A 38 -6.31 -7.07 -12.70
N THR A 39 -5.25 -6.49 -12.14
CA THR A 39 -5.22 -5.10 -11.69
C THR A 39 -3.90 -4.47 -12.12
N THR A 40 -3.91 -3.89 -13.31
CA THR A 40 -2.78 -3.21 -13.93
C THR A 40 -2.58 -1.80 -13.39
N GLU A 41 -3.68 -1.12 -13.03
CA GLU A 41 -3.66 0.24 -12.49
C GLU A 41 -3.09 0.32 -11.07
N ARG A 42 -2.80 1.54 -10.63
CA ARG A 42 -2.32 1.81 -9.27
C ARG A 42 -3.47 1.62 -8.30
N LEU A 43 -3.24 0.81 -7.27
CA LEU A 43 -4.23 0.54 -6.24
C LEU A 43 -4.42 1.76 -5.34
N GLU A 44 -5.68 2.09 -5.03
CA GLU A 44 -6.05 3.09 -4.04
C GLU A 44 -7.08 2.49 -3.09
N ILE A 45 -6.74 2.36 -1.81
CA ILE A 45 -7.59 1.71 -0.81
C ILE A 45 -7.60 2.54 0.47
N LYS A 46 -8.79 2.66 1.07
CA LYS A 46 -8.93 3.19 2.44
C LYS A 46 -8.40 2.18 3.44
N LYS A 47 -7.36 2.55 4.17
CA LYS A 47 -6.78 1.77 5.27
C LYS A 47 -6.70 2.62 6.52
N TYR A 48 -6.75 1.97 7.66
CA TYR A 48 -6.51 2.65 8.93
C TYR A 48 -5.08 3.21 8.94
N ASN A 49 -4.90 4.44 9.39
CA ASN A 49 -3.59 5.03 9.62
C ASN A 49 -3.35 5.06 11.14
N PRO A 50 -2.37 4.31 11.67
CA PRO A 50 -2.12 4.26 13.11
C PRO A 50 -1.60 5.58 13.70
N ILE A 51 -1.01 6.45 12.86
CA ILE A 51 -0.45 7.74 13.29
C ILE A 51 -1.56 8.78 13.44
N LEU A 52 -2.48 8.84 12.46
CA LEU A 52 -3.64 9.76 12.50
C LEU A 52 -4.85 9.18 13.23
N LYS A 53 -4.78 7.90 13.63
CA LYS A 53 -5.85 7.14 14.30
C LYS A 53 -7.20 7.17 13.60
N ARG A 54 -7.20 7.22 12.26
CA ARG A 54 -8.41 7.26 11.42
C ARG A 54 -8.20 6.50 10.11
N MET A 55 -9.27 6.18 9.40
CA MET A 55 -9.14 5.67 8.03
C MET A 55 -8.72 6.78 7.08
N THR A 56 -7.69 6.50 6.28
CA THR A 56 -7.17 7.42 5.27
C THR A 56 -6.95 6.69 3.95
N VAL A 57 -6.86 7.45 2.88
CA VAL A 57 -6.55 6.93 1.56
C VAL A 57 -5.08 6.55 1.47
N HIS A 58 -4.81 5.32 1.05
CA HIS A 58 -3.47 4.83 0.76
C HIS A 58 -3.35 4.45 -0.71
N LYS A 59 -2.28 4.94 -1.35
CA LYS A 59 -2.01 4.78 -2.78
C LYS A 59 -0.76 3.96 -3.02
N GLU A 60 -0.77 3.17 -4.08
CA GLU A 60 0.38 2.38 -4.51
C GLU A 60 1.55 3.27 -4.97
N ILE A 61 2.72 3.02 -4.38
CA ILE A 61 3.99 3.67 -4.75
C ILE A 61 4.87 2.78 -5.62
N LYS A 62 4.94 1.49 -5.27
CA LYS A 62 5.88 0.53 -5.85
C LYS A 62 5.18 -0.79 -6.11
#